data_AF-A0A142CWM6-F1
#
_entry.id   AF-A0A142CWM6-F1
#
_cell.length_a   1.000
_cell.length_b   1.000
_cell.length_c   1.000
_cell.angle_alpha   90.00
_cell.angle_beta   90.00
_cell.angle_gamma   90.00
#
_symmetry.space_group_name_H-M   'P 1'
#
loop_
_entity.id
_entity.type
_entity.pdbx_description
1 polymer ?
#
loop_
_entity_poly.entity_id
_entity_poly.type
_entity_poly.pdbx_seq_one_letter_code
_entity_poly.pdbx_strand_id
1 'polypeptide(L)'
;MGEKIKLEHGAGGEIMEELLRDVVLKTLTLKSAGGIGLDALDDGATIPFGDKHIVFTIDGHTVRPLFFPGGDIGRLAVSGTVNDLAVMGAEPVALANSMIIGEGLDMEVLKRVLKSMDETAKEVPVPIVTGDTKVVEDKIEMFVITAGIGIAEHPVSDAGAKVGDVVLVSGTIGDHGIALMSHREGIAFETELKSDVAPIWNVVKAVAEAIGWENIHAMKDPTRAGLSNALNEIARKSNVGILVREADIPIRPEVRAASEMLGISPYDVANEGKVVMVVAREYAEEALEAMRRTEKGRDAAIIGEVIEEYRGKVLLETGIGGKRFMEPPEGDPVPRIC
;
A
#
# COMPACT_ATOMS: atom_id res chain seq x y z
N MET A 1 0.19 12.96 34.30
CA MET A 1 -0.23 11.73 33.59
C MET A 1 0.71 11.59 32.41
N GLY A 2 1.41 10.46 32.27
CA GLY A 2 2.32 10.25 31.14
C GLY A 2 1.53 9.98 29.85
N GLU A 3 2.13 10.35 28.72
CA GLU A 3 1.63 10.07 27.37
C GLU A 3 1.39 8.56 27.16
N LYS A 4 0.41 8.22 26.32
CA LYS A 4 -0.09 6.84 26.12
C LYS A 4 -0.19 6.54 24.63
N ILE A 5 0.08 5.29 24.27
CA ILE A 5 -0.23 4.79 22.93
C ILE A 5 -1.75 4.76 22.74
N LYS A 6 -2.21 5.24 21.59
CA LYS A 6 -3.61 5.26 21.15
C LYS A 6 -3.75 4.52 19.81
N LEU A 7 -4.98 4.32 19.36
CA LEU A 7 -5.26 3.62 18.09
C LEU A 7 -4.73 4.40 16.88
N GLU A 8 -4.77 5.73 16.96
CA GLU A 8 -4.32 6.65 15.91
C GLU A 8 -2.83 6.51 15.62
N HIS A 9 -2.02 6.07 16.58
CA HIS A 9 -0.60 5.75 16.36
C HIS A 9 -0.38 4.53 15.45
N GLY A 10 -1.41 3.71 15.21
CA GLY A 10 -1.37 2.57 14.28
C GLY A 10 -2.16 2.81 12.99
N ALA A 11 -2.73 4.01 12.81
CA ALA A 11 -3.68 4.28 11.73
C ALA A 11 -3.05 4.76 10.41
N GLY A 12 -1.73 4.86 10.32
CA GLY A 12 -1.04 5.12 9.03
C GLY A 12 -0.94 6.57 8.56
N GLY A 13 -1.61 7.52 9.21
CA GLY A 13 -1.58 8.93 8.82
C GLY A 13 -0.58 9.78 9.61
N GLU A 14 -0.81 11.09 9.65
CA GLU A 14 0.10 12.08 10.26
C GLU A 14 0.47 11.76 11.72
N ILE A 15 -0.46 11.21 12.51
CA ILE A 15 -0.22 10.86 13.92
C ILE A 15 0.78 9.70 14.06
N MET A 16 0.70 8.69 13.17
CA MET A 16 1.68 7.60 13.15
C MET A 16 3.04 8.12 12.67
N GLU A 17 3.05 8.97 11.65
CA GLU A 17 4.30 9.56 11.17
C GLU A 17 5.03 10.39 12.23
N GLU A 18 4.30 11.16 13.05
CA GLU A 18 4.88 11.89 14.19
C GLU A 18 5.56 10.91 15.17
N LEU A 19 4.87 9.82 15.55
CA LEU A 19 5.45 8.77 16.38
C LEU A 19 6.74 8.19 15.76
N LEU A 20 6.73 7.90 14.46
CA LEU A 20 7.89 7.36 13.77
C LEU A 20 9.07 8.36 13.81
N ARG A 21 8.84 9.62 13.43
CA ARG A 21 9.88 10.65 13.39
C ARG A 21 10.44 11.01 14.77
N ASP A 22 9.56 11.17 15.76
CA ASP A 22 9.94 11.73 17.06
C ASP A 22 10.33 10.68 18.10
N VAL A 23 9.89 9.43 17.94
CA VAL A 23 10.26 8.36 18.86
C VAL A 23 11.17 7.35 18.17
N VAL A 24 10.72 6.73 17.07
CA VAL A 24 11.47 5.62 16.45
C VAL A 24 12.80 6.09 15.87
N LEU A 25 12.79 7.10 14.99
CA LEU A 25 14.00 7.59 14.31
C LEU A 25 14.98 8.28 15.26
N LYS A 26 14.49 8.96 16.30
CA LYS A 26 15.35 9.61 17.31
C LYS A 26 15.97 8.62 18.30
N THR A 27 15.35 7.45 18.51
CA THR A 27 15.82 6.45 19.48
C THR A 27 16.77 5.44 18.85
N LEU A 28 16.47 4.94 17.65
CA LEU A 28 17.31 3.95 16.97
C LEU A 28 18.51 4.63 16.29
N THR A 29 19.70 4.05 16.44
CA THR A 29 20.96 4.65 15.94
C THR A 29 21.55 3.92 14.74
N LEU A 30 21.45 2.59 14.69
CA LEU A 30 21.89 1.77 13.56
C LEU A 30 20.69 1.50 12.62
N LYS A 31 20.54 2.36 11.61
CA LYS A 31 19.31 2.48 10.80
C LYS A 31 19.49 2.18 9.31
N SER A 32 20.70 1.93 8.84
CA SER A 32 20.99 1.59 7.45
C SER A 32 22.04 0.49 7.36
N ALA A 33 21.91 -0.34 6.32
CA ALA A 33 22.87 -1.36 5.94
C ALA A 33 23.64 -0.99 4.65
N GLY A 34 23.66 0.29 4.27
CA GLY A 34 24.45 0.83 3.15
C GLY A 34 23.64 1.34 1.96
N GLY A 35 22.31 1.15 1.95
CA GLY A 35 21.38 1.74 0.99
C GLY A 35 20.30 2.58 1.68
N ILE A 36 19.10 2.58 1.10
CA ILE A 36 17.89 3.18 1.71
C ILE A 36 17.69 2.53 3.07
N GLY A 37 17.57 3.36 4.11
CA GLY A 37 17.45 2.92 5.50
C GLY A 37 16.24 3.54 6.18
N LEU A 38 16.11 3.28 7.48
CA LEU A 38 14.93 3.64 8.25
C LEU A 38 14.64 5.15 8.26
N ASP A 39 15.67 6.00 8.16
CA ASP A 39 15.51 7.46 8.10
C ASP A 39 14.74 7.95 6.87
N ALA A 40 14.65 7.14 5.81
CA ALA A 40 13.86 7.45 4.62
C ALA A 40 12.34 7.24 4.86
N LEU A 41 11.98 6.37 5.80
CA LEU A 41 10.60 5.90 6.03
C LEU A 41 9.91 5.44 4.73
N ASP A 42 10.67 4.86 3.81
CA ASP A 42 10.18 4.29 2.53
C ASP A 42 9.50 2.93 2.77
N ASP A 43 8.88 2.34 1.76
CA ASP A 43 8.15 1.06 1.88
C ASP A 43 9.07 -0.14 2.19
N GLY A 44 10.38 0.03 2.02
CA GLY A 44 11.40 -0.93 2.43
C GLY A 44 12.81 -0.34 2.56
N ALA A 45 13.74 -1.18 2.99
CA ALA A 45 15.16 -0.84 3.07
C ALA A 45 15.94 -1.55 1.95
N THR A 46 17.06 -0.95 1.52
CA THR A 46 17.92 -1.54 0.48
C THR A 46 19.35 -1.78 0.97
N ILE A 47 19.95 -2.87 0.49
CA ILE A 47 21.29 -3.32 0.88
C ILE A 47 22.08 -3.66 -0.39
N PRO A 48 23.24 -3.01 -0.63
CA PRO A 48 24.08 -3.34 -1.78
C PRO A 48 24.51 -4.82 -1.77
N PHE A 49 24.34 -5.52 -2.90
CA PHE A 49 24.73 -6.92 -3.05
C PHE A 49 25.22 -7.18 -4.49
N GLY A 50 26.54 -7.09 -4.70
CA GLY A 50 27.12 -7.14 -6.04
C GLY A 50 26.75 -5.90 -6.84
N ASP A 51 26.18 -6.09 -8.03
CA ASP A 51 25.64 -5.07 -8.93
C ASP A 51 24.13 -4.82 -8.74
N LYS A 52 23.50 -5.51 -7.79
CA LYS A 52 22.08 -5.39 -7.46
C LYS A 52 21.88 -4.96 -6.00
N HIS A 53 20.63 -4.82 -5.60
CA HIS A 53 20.22 -4.49 -4.25
C HIS A 53 19.31 -5.57 -3.69
N ILE A 54 19.60 -6.04 -2.48
CA ILE A 54 18.60 -6.71 -1.67
C ILE A 54 17.63 -5.65 -1.18
N VAL A 55 16.33 -5.93 -1.28
CA VAL A 55 15.27 -5.14 -0.67
C VAL A 55 14.64 -5.94 0.45
N PHE A 56 14.43 -5.28 1.59
CA PHE A 56 13.89 -5.90 2.79
C PHE A 56 12.74 -5.06 3.36
N THR A 57 11.62 -5.72 3.64
CA THR A 57 10.44 -5.10 4.24
C THR A 57 9.76 -6.05 5.24
N ILE A 58 8.92 -5.51 6.10
CA ILE A 58 8.17 -6.27 7.10
C ILE A 58 6.86 -5.55 7.42
N ASP A 59 5.79 -6.33 7.53
CA ASP A 59 4.49 -5.79 7.85
C ASP A 59 3.67 -6.70 8.78
N GLY A 60 2.92 -6.08 9.69
CA GLY A 60 2.13 -6.75 10.71
C GLY A 60 0.63 -6.60 10.44
N HIS A 61 -0.05 -7.73 10.27
CA HIS A 61 -1.44 -7.80 9.82
C HIS A 61 -2.37 -8.12 10.98
N THR A 62 -3.33 -7.23 11.22
CA THR A 62 -4.27 -7.25 12.34
C THR A 62 -5.72 -7.06 11.92
N VAL A 63 -6.04 -7.20 10.63
CA VAL A 63 -7.38 -7.02 10.05
C VAL A 63 -8.46 -7.77 10.82
N ARG A 64 -9.65 -7.17 10.89
CA ARG A 64 -10.86 -7.82 11.42
C ARG A 64 -12.07 -7.62 10.51
N PRO A 65 -12.91 -8.64 10.27
CA PRO A 65 -12.72 -10.06 10.62
C PRO A 65 -11.52 -10.70 9.90
N LEU A 66 -11.10 -11.91 10.31
CA LEU A 66 -9.99 -12.62 9.65
C LEU A 66 -10.29 -12.99 8.19
N PHE A 67 -11.57 -13.21 7.85
CA PHE A 67 -12.06 -13.47 6.49
C PHE A 67 -13.12 -12.44 6.16
N PHE A 68 -13.00 -11.82 4.99
CA PHE A 68 -13.87 -10.74 4.53
C PHE A 68 -14.15 -10.89 3.02
N PRO A 69 -15.14 -10.19 2.47
CA PRO A 69 -15.42 -10.26 1.05
C PRO A 69 -14.18 -9.86 0.22
N GLY A 70 -13.71 -10.78 -0.64
CA GLY A 70 -12.54 -10.57 -1.49
C GLY A 70 -11.21 -11.07 -0.91
N GLY A 71 -11.12 -11.40 0.38
CA GLY A 71 -9.86 -11.86 0.95
C GLY A 71 -9.92 -12.29 2.41
N ASP A 72 -8.74 -12.42 3.00
CA ASP A 72 -8.53 -12.82 4.38
C ASP A 72 -7.14 -12.37 4.84
N ILE A 73 -6.86 -12.50 6.14
CA ILE A 73 -5.58 -12.10 6.74
C ILE A 73 -4.37 -12.82 6.10
N GLY A 74 -4.55 -14.04 5.59
CA GLY A 74 -3.48 -14.78 4.91
C GLY A 74 -3.17 -14.20 3.54
N ARG A 75 -4.20 -13.94 2.74
CA ARG A 75 -4.06 -13.24 1.46
C ARG A 75 -3.49 -11.83 1.64
N LEU A 76 -3.95 -11.10 2.65
CA LEU A 76 -3.47 -9.77 3.01
C LEU A 76 -1.98 -9.81 3.35
N ALA A 77 -1.57 -10.72 4.24
CA ALA A 77 -0.20 -10.80 4.69
C ALA A 77 0.79 -11.04 3.54
N VAL A 78 0.46 -11.95 2.64
CA VAL A 78 1.28 -12.20 1.45
C VAL A 78 1.25 -11.01 0.48
N SER A 79 0.07 -10.43 0.24
CA SER A 79 -0.10 -9.35 -0.73
C SER A 79 0.64 -8.07 -0.30
N GLY A 80 0.40 -7.58 0.92
CA GLY A 80 1.01 -6.34 1.42
C GLY A 80 2.53 -6.39 1.36
N THR A 81 3.15 -7.42 1.94
CA THR A 81 4.61 -7.56 1.91
C THR A 81 5.18 -7.75 0.50
N VAL A 82 4.45 -8.40 -0.42
CA VAL A 82 4.87 -8.45 -1.84
C VAL A 82 4.77 -7.07 -2.49
N ASN A 83 3.74 -6.29 -2.15
CA ASN A 83 3.49 -4.99 -2.72
C ASN A 83 4.55 -3.98 -2.28
N ASP A 84 4.92 -3.96 -0.99
CA ASP A 84 6.06 -3.17 -0.48
C ASP A 84 7.35 -3.45 -1.26
N LEU A 85 7.67 -4.73 -1.49
CA LEU A 85 8.83 -5.10 -2.31
C LEU A 85 8.68 -4.59 -3.76
N ALA A 86 7.49 -4.72 -4.33
CA ALA A 86 7.21 -4.32 -5.70
C ALA A 86 7.38 -2.81 -5.90
N VAL A 87 6.87 -1.99 -4.98
CA VAL A 87 6.96 -0.52 -5.07
C VAL A 87 8.38 0.00 -4.81
N MET A 88 9.22 -0.79 -4.14
CA MET A 88 10.67 -0.56 -4.08
C MET A 88 11.42 -1.00 -5.35
N GLY A 89 10.72 -1.51 -6.37
CA GLY A 89 11.30 -2.01 -7.62
C GLY A 89 11.94 -3.40 -7.52
N ALA A 90 11.56 -4.20 -6.53
CA ALA A 90 12.21 -5.48 -6.23
C ALA A 90 11.37 -6.69 -6.64
N GLU A 91 11.99 -7.64 -7.34
CA GLU A 91 11.38 -8.95 -7.60
C GLU A 91 11.34 -9.75 -6.29
N PRO A 92 10.15 -10.17 -5.80
CA PRO A 92 10.06 -10.94 -4.56
C PRO A 92 10.72 -12.32 -4.70
N VAL A 93 11.62 -12.67 -3.76
CA VAL A 93 12.34 -13.95 -3.80
C VAL A 93 12.05 -14.86 -2.60
N ALA A 94 11.65 -14.30 -1.46
CA ALA A 94 11.31 -15.08 -0.27
C ALA A 94 10.43 -14.30 0.71
N LEU A 95 9.52 -15.01 1.37
CA LEU A 95 8.74 -14.53 2.50
C LEU A 95 9.06 -15.32 3.78
N ALA A 96 9.01 -14.64 4.93
CA ALA A 96 8.99 -15.22 6.26
C ALA A 96 7.60 -15.03 6.88
N ASN A 97 7.06 -16.05 7.55
CA ASN A 97 5.72 -16.02 8.14
C ASN A 97 5.77 -16.21 9.66
N SER A 98 5.45 -15.17 10.44
CA SER A 98 5.25 -15.25 11.88
C SER A 98 3.76 -15.18 12.22
N MET A 99 3.29 -16.12 13.04
CA MET A 99 1.88 -16.18 13.46
C MET A 99 1.76 -16.13 14.98
N ILE A 100 0.96 -15.19 15.48
CA ILE A 100 0.58 -15.09 16.90
C ILE A 100 -0.90 -15.44 17.02
N ILE A 101 -1.19 -16.55 17.70
CA ILE A 101 -2.50 -17.19 17.69
C ILE A 101 -3.10 -17.14 19.10
N GLY A 102 -4.35 -16.70 19.21
CA GLY A 102 -5.10 -16.73 20.46
C GLY A 102 -5.50 -18.16 20.84
N GLU A 103 -5.33 -18.52 22.10
CA GLU A 103 -5.73 -19.82 22.66
C GLU A 103 -7.22 -20.08 22.40
N GLY A 104 -7.51 -21.26 21.85
CA GLY A 104 -8.87 -21.72 21.55
C GLY A 104 -9.33 -21.42 20.12
N LEU A 105 -8.49 -20.83 19.26
CA LEU A 105 -8.79 -20.71 17.84
C LEU A 105 -8.99 -22.09 17.18
N ASP A 106 -10.02 -22.22 16.36
CA ASP A 106 -10.28 -23.46 15.63
C ASP A 106 -9.13 -23.76 14.65
N MET A 107 -8.66 -25.00 14.65
CA MET A 107 -7.58 -25.46 13.75
C MET A 107 -7.95 -25.29 12.27
N GLU A 108 -9.24 -25.40 11.91
CA GLU A 108 -9.70 -25.16 10.54
C GLU A 108 -9.54 -23.70 10.11
N VAL A 109 -9.59 -22.74 11.04
CA VAL A 109 -9.27 -21.34 10.74
C VAL A 109 -7.81 -21.20 10.36
N LEU A 110 -6.90 -21.77 11.15
CA LEU A 110 -5.46 -21.76 10.84
C LEU A 110 -5.16 -22.40 9.48
N LYS A 111 -5.75 -23.58 9.20
CA LYS A 111 -5.59 -24.26 7.91
C LYS A 111 -6.07 -23.41 6.73
N ARG A 112 -7.20 -22.72 6.89
CA ARG A 112 -7.74 -21.84 5.84
C ARG A 112 -6.84 -20.64 5.58
N VAL A 113 -6.30 -20.01 6.63
CA VAL A 113 -5.34 -18.89 6.50
C VAL A 113 -4.08 -19.37 5.77
N LEU A 114 -3.46 -20.47 6.21
CA LEU A 114 -2.27 -21.02 5.56
C LEU A 114 -2.51 -21.41 4.10
N LYS A 115 -3.67 -21.98 3.79
CA LYS A 115 -4.07 -22.30 2.41
C LYS A 115 -4.17 -21.02 1.56
N SER A 116 -4.78 -19.97 2.09
CA SER A 116 -4.90 -18.69 1.38
C SER A 116 -3.55 -18.00 1.16
N MET A 117 -2.65 -18.08 2.15
CA MET A 117 -1.26 -17.61 2.00
C MET A 117 -0.56 -18.35 0.86
N ASP A 118 -0.62 -19.69 0.85
CA ASP A 118 0.01 -20.52 -0.20
C ASP A 118 -0.59 -20.26 -1.60
N GLU A 119 -1.92 -20.14 -1.71
CA GLU A 119 -2.60 -19.80 -2.96
C GLU A 119 -2.18 -18.41 -3.48
N THR A 120 -2.08 -17.42 -2.59
CA THR A 120 -1.68 -16.05 -2.96
C THR A 120 -0.19 -15.99 -3.34
N ALA A 121 0.67 -16.69 -2.61
CA ALA A 121 2.11 -16.76 -2.86
C ALA A 121 2.42 -17.38 -4.24
N LYS A 122 1.59 -18.34 -4.66
CA LYS A 122 1.64 -18.96 -6.00
C LYS A 122 1.23 -18.05 -7.15
N GLU A 123 0.57 -16.91 -6.90
CA GLU A 123 0.27 -15.92 -7.94
C GLU A 123 1.53 -15.15 -8.40
N VAL A 124 2.52 -15.01 -7.53
CA VAL A 124 3.81 -14.30 -7.75
C VAL A 124 4.98 -15.29 -7.88
N PRO A 125 4.68 -16.59 -7.91
CA PRO A 125 5.50 -17.70 -7.36
C PRO A 125 6.58 -17.36 -6.31
N VAL A 126 6.25 -16.62 -5.24
CA VAL A 126 7.20 -16.35 -4.14
C VAL A 126 7.09 -17.41 -3.04
N PRO A 127 8.18 -18.04 -2.57
CA PRO A 127 8.11 -19.07 -1.53
C PRO A 127 8.06 -18.46 -0.12
N ILE A 128 7.29 -19.09 0.77
CA ILE A 128 7.38 -18.87 2.22
C ILE A 128 8.43 -19.85 2.77
N VAL A 129 9.61 -19.35 3.13
CA VAL A 129 10.81 -20.18 3.37
C VAL A 129 11.18 -20.36 4.83
N THR A 130 10.65 -19.54 5.72
CA THR A 130 10.89 -19.60 7.16
C THR A 130 9.69 -19.02 7.92
N GLY A 131 9.63 -19.25 9.22
CA GLY A 131 8.54 -18.74 10.02
C GLY A 131 8.66 -19.02 11.51
N ASP A 132 7.68 -18.52 12.26
CA ASP A 132 7.56 -18.69 13.69
C ASP A 132 6.09 -18.83 14.10
N THR A 133 5.85 -19.52 15.21
CA THR A 133 4.49 -19.65 15.77
C THR A 133 4.52 -19.42 17.27
N LYS A 134 3.59 -18.59 17.75
CA LYS A 134 3.33 -18.33 19.17
C LYS A 134 1.85 -18.45 19.45
N VAL A 135 1.52 -18.98 20.62
CA VAL A 135 0.16 -19.08 21.13
C VAL A 135 0.09 -18.27 22.42
N VAL A 136 -0.95 -17.44 22.56
CA VAL A 136 -1.16 -16.54 23.71
C VAL A 136 -2.56 -16.70 24.28
N GLU A 137 -2.74 -16.46 25.58
CA GLU A 137 -4.03 -16.49 26.25
C GLU A 137 -4.94 -15.30 25.87
N ASP A 138 -4.35 -14.20 25.39
CA ASP A 138 -5.02 -13.00 24.91
C ASP A 138 -6.04 -13.30 23.79
N LYS A 139 -7.18 -12.62 23.81
CA LYS A 139 -8.30 -12.85 22.87
C LYS A 139 -8.11 -12.12 21.54
N ILE A 140 -7.03 -12.46 20.84
CA ILE A 140 -6.61 -11.82 19.58
C ILE A 140 -7.06 -12.54 18.30
N GLU A 141 -7.67 -13.72 18.39
CA GLU A 141 -7.83 -14.67 17.27
C GLU A 141 -6.49 -15.01 16.61
N MET A 142 -6.00 -14.18 15.69
CA MET A 142 -4.72 -14.35 15.02
C MET A 142 -4.16 -13.01 14.55
N PHE A 143 -2.86 -12.80 14.73
CA PHE A 143 -2.06 -11.85 13.98
C PHE A 143 -1.09 -12.60 13.10
N VAL A 144 -0.88 -12.10 11.88
CA VAL A 144 0.09 -12.64 10.93
C VAL A 144 1.09 -11.52 10.63
N ILE A 145 2.38 -11.83 10.66
CA ILE A 145 3.44 -10.86 10.39
C ILE A 145 4.32 -11.48 9.32
N THR A 146 4.50 -10.75 8.22
CA THR A 146 5.28 -11.22 7.08
C THR A 146 6.45 -10.28 6.84
N ALA A 147 7.64 -10.88 6.67
CA ALA A 147 8.80 -10.15 6.19
C ALA A 147 9.15 -10.66 4.79
N GLY A 148 9.61 -9.76 3.94
CA GLY A 148 9.89 -10.03 2.54
C GLY A 148 11.32 -9.69 2.16
N ILE A 149 11.93 -10.54 1.34
CA ILE A 149 13.18 -10.26 0.64
C ILE A 149 12.89 -10.22 -0.85
N GLY A 150 13.33 -9.15 -1.51
CA GLY A 150 13.32 -9.01 -2.96
C GLY A 150 14.69 -8.61 -3.50
N ILE A 151 14.85 -8.66 -4.82
CA ILE A 151 16.07 -8.19 -5.51
C ILE A 151 15.68 -7.10 -6.51
N ALA A 152 16.27 -5.93 -6.37
CA ALA A 152 16.10 -4.80 -7.29
C ALA A 152 17.40 -4.55 -8.06
N GLU A 153 17.31 -4.41 -9.37
CA GLU A 153 18.42 -3.90 -10.19
C GLU A 153 18.54 -2.38 -10.05
N HIS A 154 17.40 -1.71 -10.00
CA HIS A 154 17.29 -0.27 -9.81
C HIS A 154 16.18 0.01 -8.79
N PRO A 155 16.50 0.17 -7.50
CA PRO A 155 15.50 0.52 -6.50
C PRO A 155 14.73 1.79 -6.89
N VAL A 156 13.43 1.78 -6.64
CA VAL A 156 12.58 2.97 -6.77
C VAL A 156 12.24 3.44 -5.36
N SER A 157 12.34 4.75 -5.11
CA SER A 157 11.97 5.35 -3.82
C SER A 157 10.68 6.15 -3.95
N ASP A 158 10.01 6.42 -2.84
CA ASP A 158 8.87 7.35 -2.80
C ASP A 158 9.28 8.85 -2.86
N ALA A 159 10.58 9.14 -2.94
CA ALA A 159 11.16 10.48 -2.90
C ALA A 159 11.73 10.96 -4.25
N GLY A 160 11.56 10.20 -5.33
CA GLY A 160 12.21 10.46 -6.61
C GLY A 160 11.39 11.25 -7.64
N ALA A 161 10.17 11.69 -7.31
CA ALA A 161 9.30 12.40 -8.24
C ALA A 161 9.90 13.73 -8.72
N LYS A 162 9.76 14.04 -10.01
CA LYS A 162 10.34 15.21 -10.68
C LYS A 162 9.25 16.08 -11.28
N VAL A 163 9.48 17.39 -11.31
CA VAL A 163 8.57 18.35 -11.95
C VAL A 163 8.34 17.96 -13.42
N GLY A 164 7.07 17.85 -13.79
CA GLY A 164 6.64 17.43 -15.12
C GLY A 164 6.28 15.96 -15.24
N ASP A 165 6.63 15.12 -14.26
CA ASP A 165 6.22 13.71 -14.26
C ASP A 165 4.71 13.54 -14.22
N VAL A 166 4.26 12.35 -14.62
CA VAL A 166 2.85 11.97 -14.63
C VAL A 166 2.56 10.98 -13.52
N VAL A 167 1.44 11.17 -12.84
CA VAL A 167 0.99 10.34 -11.72
C VAL A 167 -0.10 9.38 -12.20
N LEU A 168 0.12 8.09 -11.95
CA LEU A 168 -0.78 7.00 -12.30
C LEU A 168 -1.22 6.25 -11.04
N VAL A 169 -2.42 5.67 -11.11
CA VAL A 169 -2.86 4.62 -10.19
C VAL A 169 -3.18 3.37 -10.99
N SER A 170 -2.87 2.20 -10.44
CA SER A 170 -3.06 0.93 -11.15
C SER A 170 -4.50 0.44 -11.23
N GLY A 171 -5.45 1.09 -10.55
CA GLY A 171 -6.84 0.67 -10.58
C GLY A 171 -7.72 1.54 -9.71
N THR A 172 -8.95 1.06 -9.46
CA THR A 172 -9.95 1.75 -8.64
C THR A 172 -9.47 2.06 -7.23
N ILE A 173 -10.02 3.08 -6.57
CA ILE A 173 -9.57 3.53 -5.25
C ILE A 173 -10.69 3.37 -4.21
N GLY A 174 -10.30 2.93 -3.01
CA GLY A 174 -11.15 2.75 -1.85
C GLY A 174 -11.79 1.36 -1.71
N ASP A 175 -11.49 0.42 -2.61
CA ASP A 175 -12.14 -0.89 -2.65
C ASP A 175 -12.02 -1.65 -1.32
N HIS A 176 -10.82 -1.83 -0.76
CA HIS A 176 -10.61 -2.61 0.47
C HIS A 176 -11.29 -1.98 1.69
N GLY A 177 -10.97 -0.73 2.03
CA GLY A 177 -11.54 -0.10 3.22
C GLY A 177 -13.06 0.03 3.18
N ILE A 178 -13.62 0.42 2.03
CA ILE A 178 -15.08 0.54 1.88
C ILE A 178 -15.75 -0.83 1.86
N ALA A 179 -15.17 -1.86 1.22
CA ALA A 179 -15.71 -3.22 1.28
C ALA A 179 -15.73 -3.76 2.71
N LEU A 180 -14.64 -3.56 3.46
CA LEU A 180 -14.54 -4.04 4.84
C LEU A 180 -15.57 -3.36 5.75
N MET A 181 -15.72 -2.04 5.67
CA MET A 181 -16.75 -1.32 6.43
C MET A 181 -18.17 -1.68 6.00
N SER A 182 -18.42 -1.81 4.70
CA SER A 182 -19.74 -2.24 4.19
C SER A 182 -20.11 -3.62 4.76
N HIS A 183 -19.16 -4.55 4.80
CA HIS A 183 -19.38 -5.88 5.37
C HIS A 183 -19.66 -5.81 6.89
N ARG A 184 -18.92 -4.99 7.64
CA ARG A 184 -19.13 -4.83 9.09
C ARG A 184 -20.49 -4.21 9.44
N GLU A 185 -20.94 -3.24 8.64
CA GLU A 185 -22.21 -2.53 8.84
C GLU A 185 -23.41 -3.22 8.16
N GLY A 186 -23.18 -4.32 7.44
CA GLY A 186 -24.23 -5.05 6.73
C GLY A 186 -24.80 -4.30 5.51
N ILE A 187 -24.01 -3.39 4.91
CA ILE A 187 -24.35 -2.71 3.66
C ILE A 187 -23.97 -3.63 2.51
N ALA A 188 -24.97 -4.10 1.76
CA ALA A 188 -24.76 -4.92 0.57
C ALA A 188 -25.63 -4.42 -0.59
N PHE A 189 -25.07 -4.49 -1.80
CA PHE A 189 -25.80 -4.27 -3.05
C PHE A 189 -26.27 -5.63 -3.60
N GLU A 190 -26.50 -5.75 -4.91
CA GLU A 190 -26.80 -7.04 -5.56
C GLU A 190 -25.74 -8.11 -5.26
N THR A 191 -24.48 -7.69 -5.05
CA THR A 191 -23.40 -8.50 -4.51
C THR A 191 -22.65 -7.72 -3.43
N GLU A 192 -21.97 -8.42 -2.51
CA GLU A 192 -21.07 -7.76 -1.55
C GLU A 192 -19.90 -7.11 -2.28
N LEU A 193 -19.59 -5.87 -1.89
CA LEU A 193 -18.34 -5.22 -2.25
C LEU A 193 -17.17 -6.09 -1.79
N LYS A 194 -16.16 -6.26 -2.65
CA LYS A 194 -14.99 -7.08 -2.37
C LYS A 194 -13.77 -6.20 -2.20
N SER A 195 -12.92 -6.54 -1.25
CA SER A 195 -11.57 -6.01 -1.18
C SER A 195 -10.81 -6.32 -2.47
N ASP A 196 -9.95 -5.40 -2.86
CA ASP A 196 -9.00 -5.52 -3.96
C ASP A 196 -7.71 -6.25 -3.59
N VAL A 197 -7.59 -6.79 -2.36
CA VAL A 197 -6.36 -7.38 -1.84
C VAL A 197 -5.75 -8.37 -2.83
N ALA A 198 -4.55 -8.06 -3.30
CA ALA A 198 -3.84 -8.88 -4.27
C ALA A 198 -2.37 -8.43 -4.39
N PRO A 199 -1.45 -9.36 -4.70
CA PRO A 199 -0.09 -8.97 -5.01
C PRO A 199 -0.02 -8.30 -6.40
N ILE A 200 0.63 -7.14 -6.52
CA ILE A 200 0.70 -6.34 -7.75
C ILE A 200 2.08 -6.29 -8.42
N TRP A 201 3.02 -7.14 -8.01
CA TRP A 201 4.35 -7.23 -8.64
C TRP A 201 4.28 -7.33 -10.18
N ASN A 202 3.32 -8.10 -10.70
CA ASN A 202 3.10 -8.25 -12.13
C ASN A 202 2.74 -6.94 -12.85
N VAL A 203 2.07 -6.00 -12.17
CA VAL A 203 1.76 -4.68 -12.72
C VAL A 203 3.02 -3.83 -12.80
N VAL A 204 3.77 -3.76 -11.70
CA VAL A 204 5.02 -2.97 -11.64
C VAL A 204 6.03 -3.50 -12.66
N LYS A 205 6.23 -4.82 -12.70
CA LYS A 205 7.11 -5.48 -13.67
C LYS A 205 6.72 -5.17 -15.11
N ALA A 206 5.42 -5.21 -15.44
CA ALA A 206 4.96 -4.91 -16.79
C ALA A 206 5.30 -3.46 -17.22
N VAL A 207 5.20 -2.49 -16.31
CA VAL A 207 5.60 -1.10 -16.61
C VAL A 207 7.12 -1.00 -16.75
N ALA A 208 7.89 -1.59 -15.83
CA ALA A 208 9.34 -1.57 -15.90
C ALA A 208 9.90 -2.23 -17.18
N GLU A 209 9.29 -3.33 -17.63
CA GLU A 209 9.63 -3.99 -18.90
C GLU A 209 9.30 -3.12 -20.12
N ALA A 210 8.28 -2.27 -20.03
CA ALA A 210 7.87 -1.39 -21.12
C ALA A 210 8.75 -0.12 -21.22
N ILE A 211 8.97 0.56 -20.09
CA ILE A 211 9.58 1.90 -20.08
C ILE A 211 10.97 1.96 -19.44
N GLY A 212 11.46 0.88 -18.83
CA GLY A 212 12.72 0.88 -18.08
C GLY A 212 12.58 1.47 -16.67
N TRP A 213 13.35 0.93 -15.71
CA TRP A 213 13.29 1.34 -14.30
C TRP A 213 13.67 2.80 -14.07
N GLU A 214 14.59 3.34 -14.87
CA GLU A 214 15.06 4.72 -14.78
C GLU A 214 13.97 5.76 -15.07
N ASN A 215 12.88 5.35 -15.73
CA ASN A 215 11.73 6.19 -16.08
C ASN A 215 10.57 6.05 -15.08
N ILE A 216 10.72 5.19 -14.06
CA ILE A 216 9.84 5.10 -12.90
C ILE A 216 10.50 5.87 -11.76
N HIS A 217 10.00 7.06 -11.49
CA HIS A 217 10.65 8.01 -10.60
C HIS A 217 10.23 7.86 -9.14
N ALA A 218 8.98 7.48 -8.89
CA ALA A 218 8.52 7.15 -7.55
C ALA A 218 7.38 6.15 -7.56
N MET A 219 7.27 5.35 -6.49
CA MET A 219 6.14 4.46 -6.26
C MET A 219 5.78 4.44 -4.78
N LYS A 220 4.52 4.08 -4.51
CA LYS A 220 4.00 3.70 -3.19
C LYS A 220 2.75 2.87 -3.38
N ASP A 221 2.47 1.89 -2.54
CA ASP A 221 1.16 1.28 -2.46
C ASP A 221 0.27 2.09 -1.49
N PRO A 222 -0.97 2.48 -1.89
CA PRO A 222 -1.81 3.35 -1.08
C PRO A 222 -2.59 2.54 -0.03
N THR A 223 -1.85 1.95 0.92
CA THR A 223 -2.35 1.18 2.08
C THR A 223 -2.96 2.12 3.12
N ARG A 224 -2.64 2.01 4.43
CA ARG A 224 -3.30 2.81 5.48
C ARG A 224 -3.28 4.30 5.17
N ALA A 225 -4.42 4.96 5.44
CA ALA A 225 -4.69 6.37 5.11
C ALA A 225 -4.76 6.68 3.59
N GLY A 226 -4.73 5.63 2.76
CA GLY A 226 -5.19 5.62 1.38
C GLY A 226 -4.36 6.41 0.38
N LEU A 227 -5.00 6.70 -0.76
CA LEU A 227 -4.41 7.47 -1.85
C LEU A 227 -3.96 8.86 -1.38
N SER A 228 -4.74 9.49 -0.50
CA SER A 228 -4.43 10.81 0.03
C SER A 228 -3.08 10.81 0.76
N ASN A 229 -2.84 9.84 1.63
CA ASN A 229 -1.57 9.72 2.34
C ASN A 229 -0.41 9.44 1.37
N ALA A 230 -0.56 8.46 0.48
CA ALA A 230 0.49 8.09 -0.46
C ALA A 230 0.94 9.27 -1.34
N LEU A 231 0.00 10.04 -1.89
CA LEU A 231 0.33 11.21 -2.70
C LEU A 231 0.98 12.33 -1.89
N ASN A 232 0.51 12.58 -0.66
CA ASN A 232 1.11 13.59 0.20
C ASN A 232 2.52 13.20 0.66
N GLU A 233 2.77 11.92 0.94
CA GLU A 233 4.11 11.40 1.22
C GLU A 233 5.05 11.61 0.05
N ILE A 234 4.66 11.19 -1.16
CA ILE A 234 5.47 11.37 -2.38
C ILE A 234 5.78 12.85 -2.62
N ALA A 235 4.75 13.72 -2.55
CA ALA A 235 4.91 15.16 -2.76
C ALA A 235 5.90 15.76 -1.76
N ARG A 236 5.79 15.39 -0.48
CA ARG A 236 6.63 15.91 0.60
C ARG A 236 8.06 15.42 0.52
N LYS A 237 8.26 14.11 0.31
CA LYS A 237 9.60 13.50 0.26
C LYS A 237 10.36 13.91 -1.01
N SER A 238 9.65 14.05 -2.13
CA SER A 238 10.22 14.53 -3.39
C SER A 238 10.35 16.06 -3.46
N ASN A 239 9.78 16.80 -2.50
CA ASN A 239 9.76 18.27 -2.45
C ASN A 239 9.15 18.92 -3.71
N VAL A 240 8.01 18.39 -4.15
CA VAL A 240 7.25 18.82 -5.34
C VAL A 240 5.77 19.00 -4.99
N GLY A 241 5.00 19.70 -5.82
CA GLY A 241 3.55 19.66 -5.73
C GLY A 241 2.98 18.57 -6.62
N ILE A 242 1.80 18.05 -6.29
CA ILE A 242 1.06 17.12 -7.17
C ILE A 242 -0.30 17.73 -7.48
N LEU A 243 -0.61 17.87 -8.78
CA LEU A 243 -1.93 18.28 -9.25
C LEU A 243 -2.68 17.08 -9.78
N VAL A 244 -3.76 16.71 -9.09
CA VAL A 244 -4.63 15.58 -9.43
C VAL A 244 -5.94 16.10 -10.02
N ARG A 245 -6.43 15.46 -11.07
CA ARG A 245 -7.78 15.68 -11.61
C ARG A 245 -8.74 14.71 -10.93
N GLU A 246 -9.64 15.23 -10.10
CA GLU A 246 -10.50 14.39 -9.26
C GLU A 246 -11.41 13.47 -10.10
N ALA A 247 -11.86 13.95 -11.27
CA ALA A 247 -12.71 13.17 -12.18
C ALA A 247 -11.99 11.99 -12.83
N ASP A 248 -10.66 12.01 -12.88
CA ASP A 248 -9.84 10.97 -13.51
C ASP A 248 -9.46 9.86 -12.51
N ILE A 249 -9.72 10.05 -11.21
CA ILE A 249 -9.52 9.01 -10.19
C ILE A 249 -10.57 7.91 -10.38
N PRO A 250 -10.17 6.67 -10.70
CA PRO A 250 -11.11 5.58 -10.89
C PRO A 250 -11.72 5.17 -9.53
N ILE A 251 -13.03 5.24 -9.40
CA ILE A 251 -13.77 4.77 -8.22
C ILE A 251 -14.93 3.92 -8.72
N ARG A 252 -15.08 2.70 -8.19
CA ARG A 252 -16.23 1.85 -8.55
C ARG A 252 -17.54 2.55 -8.16
N PRO A 253 -18.59 2.49 -8.98
CA PRO A 253 -19.89 3.07 -8.63
C PRO A 253 -20.41 2.60 -7.27
N GLU A 254 -20.24 1.32 -6.96
CA GLU A 254 -20.67 0.71 -5.70
C GLU A 254 -19.84 1.20 -4.51
N VAL A 255 -18.53 1.40 -4.71
CA VAL A 255 -17.62 1.98 -3.69
C VAL A 255 -18.02 3.43 -3.41
N ARG A 256 -18.29 4.24 -4.45
CA ARG A 256 -18.75 5.62 -4.30
C ARG A 256 -20.07 5.69 -3.52
N ALA A 257 -21.04 4.85 -3.88
CA ALA A 257 -22.34 4.81 -3.21
C ALA A 257 -22.20 4.40 -1.73
N ALA A 258 -21.43 3.34 -1.44
CA ALA A 258 -21.19 2.91 -0.07
C ALA A 258 -20.40 3.93 0.75
N SER A 259 -19.41 4.59 0.15
CA SER A 259 -18.60 5.62 0.81
C SER A 259 -19.46 6.83 1.21
N GLU A 260 -20.41 7.24 0.35
CA GLU A 260 -21.40 8.28 0.66
C GLU A 260 -22.34 7.87 1.80
N MET A 261 -22.82 6.62 1.81
CA MET A 261 -23.68 6.10 2.89
C MET A 261 -22.95 6.03 4.23
N LEU A 262 -21.68 5.65 4.23
CA LEU A 262 -20.84 5.52 5.41
C LEU A 262 -20.31 6.88 5.90
N GLY A 263 -20.31 7.91 5.05
CA GLY A 263 -19.69 9.20 5.34
C GLY A 263 -18.15 9.11 5.42
N ILE A 264 -17.55 8.19 4.64
CA ILE A 264 -16.11 7.94 4.62
C ILE A 264 -15.58 8.33 3.24
N SER A 265 -14.47 9.06 3.18
CA SER A 265 -13.79 9.36 1.92
C SER A 265 -13.11 8.10 1.38
N PRO A 266 -13.33 7.70 0.10
CA PRO A 266 -12.61 6.58 -0.49
C PRO A 266 -11.12 6.87 -0.71
N TYR A 267 -10.70 8.14 -0.64
CA TYR A 267 -9.29 8.52 -0.80
C TYR A 267 -8.46 8.27 0.47
N ASP A 268 -9.12 8.18 1.63
CA ASP A 268 -8.46 8.19 2.94
C ASP A 268 -8.41 6.79 3.58
N VAL A 269 -8.85 5.76 2.85
CA VAL A 269 -8.88 4.38 3.33
C VAL A 269 -7.93 3.49 2.54
N ALA A 270 -7.46 2.43 3.19
CA ALA A 270 -6.53 1.49 2.58
C ALA A 270 -7.04 0.79 1.32
N ASN A 271 -6.09 0.60 0.40
CA ASN A 271 -6.15 -0.25 -0.78
C ASN A 271 -5.10 -1.35 -0.62
N GLU A 272 -5.42 -2.58 -0.97
CA GLU A 272 -4.54 -3.73 -0.69
C GLU A 272 -4.10 -4.47 -1.97
N GLY A 273 -4.36 -3.86 -3.13
CA GLY A 273 -3.97 -4.38 -4.44
C GLY A 273 -3.77 -3.28 -5.48
N LYS A 274 -3.14 -2.17 -5.07
CA LYS A 274 -2.91 -1.00 -5.92
C LYS A 274 -1.49 -0.46 -5.76
N VAL A 275 -1.03 0.26 -6.78
CA VAL A 275 0.19 1.06 -6.74
C VAL A 275 -0.10 2.46 -7.28
N VAL A 276 0.43 3.46 -6.59
CA VAL A 276 0.64 4.83 -7.11
C VAL A 276 2.01 4.85 -7.76
N MET A 277 2.09 5.29 -9.01
CA MET A 277 3.35 5.32 -9.77
C MET A 277 3.54 6.68 -10.41
N VAL A 278 4.73 7.23 -10.27
CA VAL A 278 5.16 8.48 -10.89
C VAL A 278 6.20 8.17 -11.95
N VAL A 279 5.92 8.55 -13.20
CA VAL A 279 6.76 8.22 -14.36
C VAL A 279 7.15 9.46 -15.16
N ALA A 280 8.24 9.35 -15.90
CA ALA A 280 8.65 10.37 -16.86
C ALA A 280 7.52 10.66 -17.88
N ARG A 281 7.31 11.95 -18.18
CA ARG A 281 6.14 12.44 -18.94
C ARG A 281 5.98 11.79 -20.31
N GLU A 282 7.08 11.64 -21.03
CA GLU A 282 7.13 11.06 -22.38
C GLU A 282 6.72 9.57 -22.43
N TYR A 283 6.79 8.87 -21.30
CA TYR A 283 6.47 7.44 -21.17
C TYR A 283 5.11 7.18 -20.51
N ALA A 284 4.36 8.22 -20.14
CA ALA A 284 3.13 8.09 -19.35
C ALA A 284 2.05 7.20 -20.02
N GLU A 285 1.83 7.38 -21.32
CA GLU A 285 0.85 6.57 -22.06
C GLU A 285 1.30 5.11 -22.23
N GLU A 286 2.60 4.88 -22.43
CA GLU A 286 3.15 3.53 -22.53
C GLU A 286 3.08 2.79 -21.19
N ALA A 287 3.37 3.49 -20.08
CA ALA A 287 3.18 2.97 -18.73
C ALA A 287 1.71 2.62 -18.44
N LEU A 288 0.78 3.52 -18.81
CA LEU A 288 -0.65 3.29 -18.65
C LEU A 288 -1.12 2.08 -19.46
N GLU A 289 -0.68 1.95 -20.71
CA GLU A 289 -1.03 0.81 -21.56
C GLU A 289 -0.47 -0.50 -20.98
N ALA A 290 0.78 -0.50 -20.49
CA ALA A 290 1.39 -1.65 -19.84
C ALA A 290 0.60 -2.10 -18.61
N MET A 291 0.17 -1.16 -17.74
CA MET A 291 -0.70 -1.50 -16.60
C MET A 291 -2.01 -2.13 -17.08
N ARG A 292 -2.70 -1.50 -18.03
CA ARG A 292 -4.03 -1.92 -18.50
C ARG A 292 -4.04 -3.27 -19.21
N ARG A 293 -2.90 -3.71 -19.77
CA ARG A 293 -2.75 -5.05 -20.36
C ARG A 293 -2.72 -6.16 -19.31
N THR A 294 -2.47 -5.84 -18.05
CA THR A 294 -2.51 -6.80 -16.94
C THR A 294 -3.91 -6.90 -16.33
N GLU A 295 -4.29 -8.09 -15.85
CA GLU A 295 -5.61 -8.28 -15.23
C GLU A 295 -5.82 -7.39 -13.99
N LYS A 296 -4.79 -7.24 -13.16
CA LYS A 296 -4.81 -6.44 -11.91
C LYS A 296 -4.69 -4.93 -12.16
N GLY A 297 -4.14 -4.53 -13.32
CA GLY A 297 -3.97 -3.14 -13.74
C GLY A 297 -5.01 -2.65 -14.76
N ARG A 298 -6.02 -3.46 -15.12
CA ARG A 298 -6.98 -3.16 -16.21
C ARG A 298 -7.74 -1.83 -16.05
N ASP A 299 -7.93 -1.40 -14.80
CA ASP A 299 -8.68 -0.19 -14.43
C ASP A 299 -7.72 1.00 -14.18
N ALA A 300 -6.43 0.89 -14.53
CA ALA A 300 -5.43 1.93 -14.31
C ALA A 300 -5.79 3.24 -14.99
N ALA A 301 -5.31 4.35 -14.42
CA ALA A 301 -5.55 5.70 -14.94
C ALA A 301 -4.38 6.62 -14.65
N ILE A 302 -4.11 7.54 -15.58
CA ILE A 302 -3.36 8.77 -15.30
C ILE A 302 -4.31 9.70 -14.54
N ILE A 303 -3.90 10.13 -13.34
CA ILE A 303 -4.74 10.95 -12.46
C ILE A 303 -4.21 12.36 -12.27
N GLY A 304 -2.96 12.63 -12.64
CA GLY A 304 -2.36 13.93 -12.36
C GLY A 304 -0.94 14.09 -12.88
N GLU A 305 -0.34 15.19 -12.48
CA GLU A 305 1.04 15.54 -12.82
C GLU A 305 1.76 16.20 -11.65
N VAL A 306 3.08 16.10 -11.68
CA VAL A 306 3.96 16.74 -10.71
C VAL A 306 4.27 18.17 -11.15
N ILE A 307 4.06 19.13 -10.26
CA ILE A 307 4.20 20.57 -10.49
C ILE A 307 5.27 21.19 -9.59
N GLU A 308 5.78 22.37 -9.97
CA GLU A 308 6.81 23.07 -9.19
C GLU A 308 6.23 23.84 -7.99
N GLU A 309 5.03 24.39 -8.13
CA GLU A 309 4.33 25.11 -7.07
C GLU A 309 3.78 24.14 -6.01
N TYR A 310 3.44 24.68 -4.83
CA TYR A 310 2.82 23.90 -3.73
C TYR A 310 3.64 22.69 -3.28
N ARG A 311 4.97 22.86 -3.16
CA ARG A 311 5.87 21.79 -2.72
C ARG A 311 5.42 21.14 -1.42
N GLY A 312 5.37 19.81 -1.42
CA GLY A 312 4.88 19.00 -0.30
C GLY A 312 3.36 19.01 -0.13
N LYS A 313 2.60 19.37 -1.17
CA LYS A 313 1.13 19.42 -1.13
C LYS A 313 0.52 18.77 -2.38
N VAL A 314 -0.70 18.28 -2.21
CA VAL A 314 -1.52 17.69 -3.27
C VAL A 314 -2.75 18.56 -3.51
N LEU A 315 -3.02 18.92 -4.77
CA LEU A 315 -4.21 19.66 -5.19
C LEU A 315 -5.15 18.75 -5.96
N LEU A 316 -6.45 18.86 -5.69
CA LEU A 316 -7.54 18.30 -6.47
C LEU A 316 -8.15 19.37 -7.36
N GLU A 317 -8.07 19.16 -8.66
CA GLU A 317 -8.77 19.92 -9.69
C GLU A 317 -10.17 19.34 -9.95
N THR A 318 -11.17 20.21 -9.93
CA THR A 318 -12.58 19.86 -10.11
C THR A 318 -13.28 20.69 -11.18
N GLY A 319 -14.34 20.10 -11.74
CA GLY A 319 -15.23 20.76 -12.68
C GLY A 319 -14.49 21.31 -13.90
N ILE A 320 -14.43 22.63 -14.01
CA ILE A 320 -13.79 23.34 -15.12
C ILE A 320 -12.41 23.94 -14.77
N GLY A 321 -11.82 23.57 -13.62
CA GLY A 321 -10.48 24.02 -13.21
C GLY A 321 -10.37 24.57 -11.78
N GLY A 322 -11.39 24.41 -10.93
CA GLY A 322 -11.30 24.80 -9.53
C GLY A 322 -10.33 23.90 -8.77
N LYS A 323 -9.54 24.44 -7.83
CA LYS A 323 -8.53 23.65 -7.09
C LYS A 323 -8.73 23.75 -5.59
N ARG A 324 -8.60 22.62 -4.89
CA ARG A 324 -8.54 22.53 -3.41
C ARG A 324 -7.43 21.57 -2.99
N PHE A 325 -7.02 21.57 -1.73
CA PHE A 325 -6.07 20.56 -1.24
C PHE A 325 -6.75 19.20 -1.04
N MET A 326 -6.02 18.13 -1.36
CA MET A 326 -6.26 16.80 -0.82
C MET A 326 -5.44 16.68 0.46
N GLU A 327 -6.08 16.92 1.59
CA GLU A 327 -5.40 16.96 2.89
C GLU A 327 -4.96 15.54 3.29
N PRO A 328 -3.74 15.38 3.81
CA PRO A 328 -3.32 14.09 4.38
C PRO A 328 -4.21 13.75 5.59
N PRO A 329 -4.67 12.50 5.74
CA PRO A 329 -5.47 12.11 6.90
C PRO A 329 -4.61 12.09 8.18
N GLU A 330 -5.20 12.45 9.32
CA GLU A 330 -4.55 12.22 10.63
C GLU A 330 -4.31 10.72 10.88
N GLY A 331 -5.17 9.87 10.30
CA GLY A 331 -5.10 8.42 10.29
C GLY A 331 -6.23 7.83 9.44
N ASP A 332 -6.10 6.55 9.07
CA ASP A 332 -7.16 5.80 8.39
C ASP A 332 -8.44 5.79 9.26
N PRO A 333 -9.60 6.19 8.70
CA PRO A 333 -10.85 6.23 9.46
C PRO A 333 -11.41 4.83 9.76
N VAL A 334 -10.88 3.77 9.14
CA VAL A 334 -11.33 2.39 9.32
C VAL A 334 -10.46 1.69 10.36
N PRO A 335 -10.97 1.40 11.57
CA PRO A 335 -10.19 0.69 12.57
C PRO A 335 -9.92 -0.75 12.15
N ARG A 336 -8.73 -1.27 12.45
CA ARG A 336 -8.37 -2.68 12.16
C ARG A 336 -8.55 -3.04 10.68
N ILE A 337 -8.17 -2.11 9.79
CA ILE A 337 -8.29 -2.26 8.34
C ILE A 337 -7.30 -3.30 7.81
N CYS A 338 -6.05 -3.29 8.28
CA CYS A 338 -5.01 -4.24 7.89
C CYS A 338 -4.40 -5.00 9.08
#